data_AF-A0A925BHE6-F1
#
_entry.id   AF-A0A925BHE6-F1
#
_cell.length_a   1.000
_cell.length_b   1.000
_cell.length_c   1.000
_cell.angle_alpha   90.00
_cell.angle_beta   90.00
_cell.angle_gamma   90.00
#
_symmetry.space_group_name_H-M   'P 1'
#
loop_
_entity.id
_entity.type
_entity.pdbx_description
1 polymer ?
#
loop_
_entity_poly.entity_id
_entity_poly.type
_entity_poly.pdbx_seq_one_letter_code
_entity_poly.pdbx_strand_id
1 'polypeptide(L)'
;MSKTESPTLSIILLMSRSFDWLQKTLVYWGRQTIHDQIEAIIVRPEHLRDVPIKEEFLRPFHSYRVITILELSAVGVGFAAGVHEAAGEYVALAEDHAFPQPDVAEKLVAAFRSDPAVVAAGPKIDSANMRSSISQASFINGFWMVMFEQKSRAVSALAGHNTSYRRDFLTGYGDELATVYEVERILHFEIEKQGKTLYIVADATMHHANISRLSMALVHDYWGGRWFGAKRAEDWSVGRKLVYIIGAPLIPLVRLRRIVAAMRQSPDDYRELPKLLPALLLMLAAHAFGEGSGYLLGSGKSSERYAPFELSRREQLSDADRAVIDQID
;
A
#
# COMPACT_ATOMS: atom_id res chain seq x y z
N MET A 1 -3.73 -24.83 -23.02
CA MET A 1 -4.68 -25.48 -22.10
C MET A 1 -5.90 -24.56 -21.97
N SER A 2 -7.10 -25.13 -22.04
CA SER A 2 -8.35 -24.39 -21.94
C SER A 2 -8.45 -23.72 -20.57
N LYS A 3 -8.51 -22.38 -20.54
CA LYS A 3 -8.70 -21.56 -19.33
C LYS A 3 -10.18 -21.63 -18.90
N THR A 4 -10.61 -22.77 -18.36
CA THR A 4 -12.02 -23.05 -18.02
C THR A 4 -12.36 -22.90 -16.54
N GLU A 5 -11.38 -22.75 -15.66
CA GLU A 5 -11.61 -22.44 -14.24
C GLU A 5 -11.52 -20.93 -13.99
N SER A 6 -12.29 -20.42 -13.03
CA SER A 6 -12.19 -19.02 -12.61
C SER A 6 -10.79 -18.72 -12.05
N PRO A 7 -10.26 -17.49 -12.22
CA PRO A 7 -8.98 -17.11 -11.60
C PRO A 7 -9.06 -17.27 -10.07
N THR A 8 -7.94 -17.63 -9.45
CA THR A 8 -7.84 -17.74 -7.98
C THR A 8 -7.64 -16.37 -7.34
N LEU A 9 -6.83 -15.51 -7.97
CA LEU A 9 -6.43 -14.19 -7.46
C LEU A 9 -6.67 -13.13 -8.54
N SER A 10 -7.29 -12.01 -8.19
CA SER A 10 -7.32 -10.82 -9.04
C SER A 10 -6.33 -9.78 -8.51
N ILE A 11 -5.38 -9.33 -9.33
CA ILE A 11 -4.53 -8.18 -9.02
C ILE A 11 -5.20 -6.92 -9.57
N ILE A 12 -5.23 -5.84 -8.79
CA ILE A 12 -5.79 -4.55 -9.23
C ILE A 12 -4.68 -3.52 -9.32
N LEU A 13 -4.51 -2.93 -10.50
CA LEU A 13 -3.54 -1.88 -10.80
C LEU A 13 -4.25 -0.61 -11.26
N LEU A 14 -3.84 0.52 -10.71
CA LEU A 14 -4.42 1.83 -11.04
C LEU A 14 -3.56 2.53 -12.09
N MET A 15 -4.09 2.73 -13.29
CA MET A 15 -3.42 3.45 -14.37
C MET A 15 -3.80 4.94 -14.33
N SER A 16 -2.96 5.75 -13.71
CA SER A 16 -3.13 7.21 -13.58
C SER A 16 -2.42 8.03 -14.67
N ARG A 17 -1.56 7.37 -15.46
CA ARG A 17 -0.67 7.94 -16.49
C ARG A 17 -0.71 7.06 -17.75
N SER A 18 0.43 6.76 -18.36
CA SER A 18 0.52 5.78 -19.45
C SER A 18 0.66 4.36 -18.92
N PHE A 19 0.39 3.37 -19.78
CA PHE A 19 0.58 1.95 -19.47
C PHE A 19 2.04 1.61 -19.07
N ASP A 20 3.02 2.39 -19.55
CA ASP A 20 4.45 2.21 -19.27
C ASP A 20 4.80 2.22 -17.78
N TRP A 21 3.98 2.92 -16.99
CA TRP A 21 4.13 2.97 -15.54
C TRP A 21 3.84 1.62 -14.87
N LEU A 22 2.94 0.82 -15.46
CA LEU A 22 2.56 -0.49 -14.93
C LEU A 22 3.48 -1.63 -15.39
N GLN A 23 4.22 -1.43 -16.49
CA GLN A 23 4.98 -2.50 -17.16
C GLN A 23 5.87 -3.29 -16.22
N LYS A 24 6.69 -2.60 -15.41
CA LYS A 24 7.61 -3.27 -14.50
C LYS A 24 6.84 -4.13 -13.49
N THR A 25 5.86 -3.56 -12.80
CA THR A 25 5.01 -4.32 -11.87
C THR A 25 4.33 -5.51 -12.54
N LEU A 26 3.79 -5.34 -13.74
CA LEU A 26 3.17 -6.43 -14.52
C LEU A 26 4.17 -7.55 -14.86
N VAL A 27 5.45 -7.24 -15.13
CA VAL A 27 6.49 -8.26 -15.32
C VAL A 27 6.70 -9.08 -14.04
N TYR A 28 6.77 -8.47 -12.86
CA TYR A 28 6.92 -9.22 -11.60
C TYR A 28 5.70 -10.07 -11.26
N TRP A 29 4.48 -9.55 -11.53
CA TRP A 29 3.26 -10.34 -11.38
C TRP A 29 3.15 -11.46 -12.43
N GLY A 30 3.63 -11.23 -13.66
CA GLY A 30 3.70 -12.25 -14.70
C GLY A 30 4.72 -13.36 -14.43
N ARG A 31 5.63 -13.16 -13.46
CA ARG A 31 6.62 -14.15 -12.99
C ARG A 31 6.13 -14.97 -11.81
N GLN A 32 4.91 -14.76 -11.33
CA GLN A 32 4.41 -15.51 -10.18
C GLN A 32 4.31 -17.01 -10.50
N THR A 33 4.57 -17.88 -9.52
CA THR A 33 4.48 -19.35 -9.68
C THR A 33 3.09 -19.82 -10.10
N ILE A 34 2.06 -19.04 -9.77
CA ILE A 34 0.66 -19.25 -10.13
C ILE A 34 0.11 -18.18 -11.11
N HIS A 35 0.97 -17.56 -11.93
CA HIS A 35 0.58 -16.49 -12.86
C HIS A 35 -0.60 -16.85 -13.78
N ASP A 36 -0.72 -18.12 -14.16
CA ASP A 36 -1.81 -18.67 -14.99
C ASP A 36 -3.15 -18.81 -14.25
N GLN A 37 -3.18 -18.55 -12.93
CA GLN A 37 -4.37 -18.45 -12.09
C GLN A 37 -4.68 -17.00 -11.65
N ILE A 38 -3.89 -16.03 -12.12
CA ILE A 38 -4.05 -14.62 -11.76
C ILE A 38 -4.84 -13.89 -12.85
N GLU A 39 -5.85 -13.13 -12.46
CA GLU A 39 -6.49 -12.13 -13.31
C GLU A 39 -5.89 -10.75 -13.08
N ALA A 40 -5.56 -10.01 -14.15
CA ALA A 40 -5.08 -8.64 -14.06
C ALA A 40 -6.19 -7.62 -14.36
N ILE A 41 -6.50 -6.76 -13.40
CA ILE A 41 -7.50 -5.70 -13.56
C ILE A 41 -6.79 -4.35 -13.57
N ILE A 42 -6.91 -3.64 -14.69
CA ILE A 42 -6.38 -2.29 -14.85
C ILE A 42 -7.54 -1.32 -14.74
N VAL A 43 -7.50 -0.43 -13.76
CA VAL A 43 -8.49 0.63 -13.59
C VAL A 43 -7.89 1.94 -14.08
N ARG A 44 -8.58 2.63 -14.98
CA ARG A 44 -8.13 3.91 -15.56
C ARG A 44 -9.24 4.96 -15.56
N PRO A 45 -8.91 6.25 -15.45
CA PRO A 45 -9.86 7.34 -15.63
C PRO A 45 -10.22 7.53 -17.11
N GLU A 46 -11.36 8.19 -17.36
CA GLU A 46 -11.97 8.38 -18.68
C GLU A 46 -11.03 9.07 -19.68
N HIS A 47 -10.26 10.06 -19.23
CA HIS A 47 -9.31 10.78 -20.08
C HIS A 47 -8.13 9.91 -20.58
N LEU A 48 -7.97 8.69 -20.07
CA LEU A 48 -6.99 7.71 -20.52
C LEU A 48 -7.63 6.55 -21.30
N ARG A 49 -8.90 6.65 -21.71
CA ARG A 49 -9.62 5.61 -22.47
C ARG A 49 -8.90 5.22 -23.77
N ASP A 50 -8.31 6.19 -24.45
CA ASP A 50 -7.64 5.96 -25.74
C ASP A 50 -6.14 5.68 -25.59
N VAL A 51 -5.62 5.65 -24.36
CA VAL A 51 -4.22 5.28 -24.12
C VAL A 51 -4.05 3.78 -24.42
N PRO A 52 -3.12 3.40 -25.32
CA PRO A 52 -2.93 1.99 -25.69
C PRO A 52 -2.53 1.11 -24.52
N ILE A 53 -3.12 -0.07 -24.48
CA ILE A 53 -2.75 -1.15 -23.57
C ILE A 53 -1.77 -2.06 -24.30
N LYS A 54 -0.63 -2.35 -23.66
CA LYS A 54 0.39 -3.24 -24.21
C LYS A 54 0.12 -4.67 -23.77
N GLU A 55 -0.74 -5.35 -24.52
CA GLU A 55 -1.25 -6.68 -24.18
C GLU A 55 -0.15 -7.73 -23.98
N GLU A 56 1.04 -7.54 -24.53
CA GLU A 56 2.17 -8.45 -24.30
C GLU A 56 2.54 -8.60 -22.82
N PHE A 57 2.31 -7.57 -21.99
CA PHE A 57 2.52 -7.62 -20.53
C PHE A 57 1.37 -8.30 -19.78
N LEU A 58 0.26 -8.57 -20.46
CA LEU A 58 -0.94 -9.19 -19.87
C LEU A 58 -1.12 -10.65 -20.30
N ARG A 59 -0.45 -11.08 -21.38
CA ARG A 59 -0.47 -12.46 -21.89
C ARG A 59 -0.16 -13.55 -20.86
N PRO A 60 0.76 -13.36 -19.89
CA PRO A 60 1.05 -14.40 -18.91
C PRO A 60 -0.15 -14.76 -18.03
N PHE A 61 -1.02 -13.79 -17.73
CA PHE A 61 -2.11 -13.97 -16.77
C PHE A 61 -3.21 -14.92 -17.27
N HIS A 62 -4.00 -15.45 -16.34
CA HIS A 62 -5.24 -16.16 -16.63
C HIS A 62 -6.15 -15.32 -17.53
N SER A 63 -6.44 -14.09 -17.12
CA SER A 63 -7.30 -13.15 -17.84
C SER A 63 -6.88 -11.74 -17.51
N TYR A 64 -7.37 -10.77 -18.28
CA TYR A 64 -7.25 -9.37 -17.91
C TYR A 64 -8.52 -8.60 -18.25
N ARG A 65 -8.75 -7.52 -17.50
CA ARG A 65 -9.84 -6.55 -17.75
C ARG A 65 -9.30 -5.13 -17.63
N VAL A 66 -9.82 -4.24 -18.45
CA VAL A 66 -9.51 -2.81 -18.39
C VAL A 66 -10.80 -2.07 -18.10
N ILE A 67 -10.89 -1.50 -16.90
CA ILE A 67 -12.07 -0.81 -16.39
C ILE A 67 -11.83 0.69 -16.53
N THR A 68 -12.78 1.39 -17.15
CA THR A 68 -12.72 2.84 -17.29
C THR A 68 -13.72 3.48 -16.34
N ILE A 69 -13.24 4.31 -15.42
CA ILE A 69 -14.03 5.09 -14.46
C ILE A 69 -14.01 6.56 -14.85
N LEU A 70 -14.97 7.35 -14.35
CA LEU A 70 -15.05 8.78 -14.66
C LEU A 70 -13.77 9.52 -14.24
N GLU A 71 -13.41 9.42 -12.96
CA GLU A 71 -12.23 10.06 -12.39
C GLU A 71 -11.53 9.15 -11.38
N LEU A 72 -10.20 9.20 -11.37
CA LEU A 72 -9.35 8.52 -10.39
C LEU A 72 -8.82 9.56 -9.40
N SER A 73 -9.71 10.16 -8.62
CA SER A 73 -9.40 11.24 -7.67
C SER A 73 -8.69 10.75 -6.40
N ALA A 74 -8.91 9.48 -6.04
CA ALA A 74 -8.29 8.80 -4.92
C ALA A 74 -8.07 7.32 -5.23
N VAL A 75 -7.08 6.71 -4.56
CA VAL A 75 -6.76 5.28 -4.69
C VAL A 75 -7.95 4.37 -4.35
N GLY A 76 -8.73 4.72 -3.32
CA GLY A 76 -9.88 3.93 -2.87
C GLY A 76 -10.98 3.79 -3.93
N VAL A 77 -11.22 4.85 -4.72
CA VAL A 77 -12.19 4.82 -5.83
C VAL A 77 -11.75 3.82 -6.90
N GLY A 78 -10.46 3.85 -7.25
CA GLY A 78 -9.89 2.93 -8.22
C GLY A 78 -9.91 1.48 -7.75
N PHE A 79 -9.47 1.22 -6.53
CA PHE A 79 -9.47 -0.14 -5.98
C PHE A 79 -10.87 -0.70 -5.81
N ALA A 80 -11.84 0.09 -5.32
CA ALA A 80 -13.23 -0.35 -5.22
C ALA A 80 -13.79 -0.77 -6.58
N ALA A 81 -13.59 0.06 -7.62
CA ALA A 81 -14.03 -0.28 -8.98
C ALA A 81 -13.38 -1.58 -9.49
N GLY A 82 -12.09 -1.80 -9.20
CA GLY A 82 -11.42 -3.06 -9.53
C GLY A 82 -11.96 -4.26 -8.76
N VAL A 83 -12.27 -4.09 -7.47
CA VAL A 83 -12.82 -5.17 -6.61
C VAL A 83 -14.19 -5.60 -7.10
N HIS A 84 -15.05 -4.67 -7.51
CA HIS A 84 -16.38 -4.99 -8.05
C HIS A 84 -16.31 -5.83 -9.34
N GLU A 85 -15.23 -5.69 -10.10
CA GLU A 85 -15.01 -6.39 -11.36
C GLU A 85 -14.13 -7.64 -11.22
N ALA A 86 -13.64 -7.92 -10.01
CA ALA A 86 -12.77 -9.06 -9.72
C ALA A 86 -13.51 -10.39 -9.77
N ALA A 87 -12.99 -11.34 -10.56
CA ALA A 87 -13.49 -12.71 -10.60
C ALA A 87 -12.78 -13.62 -9.59
N GLY A 88 -11.58 -13.26 -9.14
CA GLY A 88 -10.76 -14.01 -8.18
C GLY A 88 -11.45 -14.24 -6.84
N GLU A 89 -11.17 -15.37 -6.18
CA GLU A 89 -11.61 -15.59 -4.79
C GLU A 89 -10.94 -14.60 -3.84
N TYR A 90 -9.68 -14.25 -4.15
CA TYR A 90 -8.88 -13.26 -3.44
C TYR A 90 -8.57 -12.08 -4.36
N VAL A 91 -8.35 -10.92 -3.73
CA VAL A 91 -7.94 -9.70 -4.42
C VAL A 91 -6.64 -9.21 -3.84
N ALA A 92 -5.64 -8.98 -4.68
CA ALA A 92 -4.42 -8.27 -4.31
C ALA A 92 -4.50 -6.83 -4.80
N LEU A 93 -4.34 -5.88 -3.88
CA LEU A 93 -4.07 -4.50 -4.24
C LEU A 93 -2.60 -4.43 -4.69
N ALA A 94 -2.35 -3.75 -5.81
CA ALA A 94 -1.03 -3.64 -6.37
C ALA A 94 -0.72 -2.20 -6.79
N GLU A 95 0.55 -1.84 -6.65
CA GLU A 95 1.08 -0.52 -6.98
C GLU A 95 2.02 -0.58 -8.18
N ASP A 96 2.10 0.50 -8.94
CA ASP A 96 3.02 0.68 -10.08
C ASP A 96 4.52 0.72 -9.67
N HIS A 97 4.80 0.59 -8.38
CA HIS A 97 6.11 0.72 -7.76
C HIS A 97 6.40 -0.33 -6.67
N ALA A 98 5.68 -1.45 -6.70
CA ALA A 98 5.90 -2.60 -5.83
C ALA A 98 6.10 -3.89 -6.65
N PHE A 99 7.11 -4.67 -6.30
CA PHE A 99 7.65 -5.75 -7.10
C PHE A 99 7.67 -7.06 -6.29
N PRO A 100 6.63 -7.92 -6.41
CA PRO A 100 6.57 -9.18 -5.67
C PRO A 100 7.64 -10.16 -6.16
N GLN A 101 8.26 -10.90 -5.23
CA GLN A 101 9.07 -12.07 -5.57
C GLN A 101 8.20 -13.19 -6.19
N PRO A 102 8.77 -14.14 -6.95
CA PRO A 102 7.99 -15.09 -7.77
C PRO A 102 6.96 -15.96 -7.03
N ASP A 103 7.07 -16.16 -5.72
CA ASP A 103 6.17 -17.06 -4.97
C ASP A 103 5.18 -16.32 -4.06
N VAL A 104 5.11 -15.00 -4.14
CA VAL A 104 4.27 -14.17 -3.26
C VAL A 104 2.79 -14.50 -3.43
N ALA A 105 2.28 -14.58 -4.67
CA ALA A 105 0.88 -14.86 -4.94
C ALA A 105 0.45 -16.23 -4.38
N GLU A 106 1.27 -17.26 -4.59
CA GLU A 106 1.02 -18.61 -4.11
C GLU A 106 0.97 -18.66 -2.57
N LYS A 107 1.93 -18.00 -1.90
CA LYS A 107 1.99 -17.94 -0.44
C LYS A 107 0.82 -17.17 0.17
N LEU A 108 0.39 -16.07 -0.45
CA LEU A 108 -0.79 -15.32 -0.02
C LEU A 108 -2.07 -16.15 -0.15
N VAL A 109 -2.26 -16.84 -1.27
CA VAL A 109 -3.38 -17.78 -1.47
C VAL A 109 -3.36 -18.89 -0.43
N ALA A 110 -2.20 -19.47 -0.15
CA ALA A 110 -2.04 -20.50 0.87
C ALA A 110 -2.43 -19.99 2.27
N ALA A 111 -2.09 -18.74 2.60
CA ALA A 111 -2.47 -18.12 3.87
C ALA A 111 -3.99 -18.03 4.04
N PHE A 112 -4.72 -17.58 3.01
CA PHE A 112 -6.20 -17.54 3.06
C PHE A 112 -6.83 -18.92 3.21
N ARG A 113 -6.28 -19.93 2.53
CA ARG A 113 -6.78 -21.31 2.60
C ARG A 113 -6.48 -22.00 3.93
N SER A 114 -5.47 -21.52 4.66
CA SER A 114 -5.05 -22.11 5.94
C SER A 114 -6.06 -21.90 7.08
N ASP A 115 -6.81 -20.80 7.04
CA ASP A 115 -7.79 -20.45 8.06
C ASP A 115 -8.86 -19.51 7.48
N PRO A 116 -10.16 -19.91 7.48
CA PRO A 116 -11.27 -19.06 7.04
C PRO A 116 -11.39 -17.70 7.75
N ALA A 117 -10.82 -17.56 8.96
CA ALA A 117 -10.80 -16.29 9.71
C ALA A 117 -9.83 -15.26 9.12
N VAL A 118 -8.88 -15.68 8.27
CA VAL A 118 -7.95 -14.78 7.57
C VAL A 118 -8.71 -14.09 6.45
N VAL A 119 -8.98 -12.79 6.63
CA VAL A 119 -9.66 -11.96 5.60
C VAL A 119 -8.70 -11.02 4.89
N ALA A 120 -7.52 -10.79 5.45
CA ALA A 120 -6.44 -10.03 4.85
C ALA A 120 -5.10 -10.75 5.05
N ALA A 121 -4.30 -10.83 4.00
CA ALA A 121 -2.95 -11.39 4.04
C ALA A 121 -1.99 -10.44 3.32
N GLY A 122 -0.80 -10.22 3.87
CA GLY A 122 0.20 -9.33 3.28
C GLY A 122 1.59 -9.94 3.32
N PRO A 123 2.45 -9.62 2.32
CA PRO A 123 3.84 -10.03 2.35
C PRO A 123 4.64 -9.15 3.32
N LYS A 124 5.83 -9.63 3.68
CA LYS A 124 6.89 -8.75 4.17
C LYS A 124 7.28 -7.78 3.05
N ILE A 125 7.52 -6.52 3.42
CA ILE A 125 8.01 -5.51 2.48
C ILE A 125 9.50 -5.31 2.68
N ASP A 126 10.23 -5.27 1.57
CA ASP A 126 11.62 -4.84 1.48
C ASP A 126 11.71 -3.61 0.56
N SER A 127 12.84 -2.91 0.57
CA SER A 127 13.05 -1.69 -0.22
C SER A 127 13.68 -1.99 -1.57
N ALA A 128 13.10 -1.45 -2.64
CA ALA A 128 13.66 -1.50 -3.99
C ALA A 128 14.77 -0.44 -4.23
N ASN A 129 14.97 0.52 -3.32
CA ASN A 129 15.90 1.63 -3.50
C ASN A 129 16.57 2.09 -2.19
N MET A 130 17.54 1.31 -1.71
CA MET A 130 18.26 1.58 -0.44
C MET A 130 19.45 2.56 -0.57
N ARG A 131 19.55 3.35 -1.65
CA ARG A 131 20.76 4.13 -1.94
C ARG A 131 20.97 5.35 -1.04
N SER A 132 19.88 5.98 -0.60
CA SER A 132 19.92 7.22 0.19
C SER A 132 19.32 7.03 1.58
N SER A 133 19.82 7.78 2.56
CA SER A 133 19.21 7.82 3.91
C SER A 133 17.78 8.31 3.90
N ILE A 134 17.40 9.15 2.92
CA ILE A 134 16.02 9.61 2.74
C ILE A 134 15.12 8.45 2.33
N SER A 135 15.51 7.67 1.33
CA SER A 135 14.73 6.50 0.90
C SER A 135 14.61 5.46 2.01
N GLN A 136 15.72 5.18 2.71
CA GLN A 136 15.75 4.26 3.85
C GLN A 136 14.84 4.75 4.99
N ALA A 137 14.86 6.05 5.32
CA ALA A 137 13.99 6.61 6.34
C ALA A 137 12.51 6.58 5.92
N SER A 138 12.20 6.87 4.64
CA SER A 138 10.85 6.79 4.09
C SER A 138 10.32 5.35 4.16
N PHE A 139 11.15 4.38 3.77
CA PHE A 139 10.84 2.96 3.86
C PHE A 139 10.52 2.53 5.28
N ILE A 140 11.41 2.82 6.24
CA ILE A 140 11.19 2.46 7.65
C ILE A 140 9.96 3.16 8.20
N ASN A 141 9.75 4.45 7.89
CA ASN A 141 8.58 5.20 8.35
C ASN A 141 7.26 4.54 7.90
N GLY A 142 7.20 4.05 6.66
CA GLY A 142 6.03 3.40 6.07
C GLY A 142 5.83 1.94 6.50
N PHE A 143 6.92 1.16 6.62
CA PHE A 143 6.84 -0.30 6.66
C PHE A 143 7.44 -0.97 7.90
N TRP A 144 7.87 -0.23 8.93
CA TRP A 144 8.44 -0.82 10.16
C TRP A 144 7.52 -1.87 10.82
N MET A 145 6.21 -1.83 10.60
CA MET A 145 5.24 -2.79 11.18
C MET A 145 5.30 -4.17 10.53
N VAL A 146 5.83 -4.28 9.30
CA VAL A 146 5.81 -5.52 8.50
C VAL A 146 7.20 -5.97 8.07
N MET A 147 8.14 -5.04 7.87
CA MET A 147 9.48 -5.37 7.34
C MET A 147 10.34 -6.21 8.30
N PHE A 148 10.12 -6.09 9.62
CA PHE A 148 10.88 -6.82 10.62
C PHE A 148 10.28 -8.17 11.01
N GLU A 149 9.11 -8.52 10.45
CA GLU A 149 8.44 -9.79 10.76
C GLU A 149 9.27 -10.98 10.24
N GLN A 150 9.60 -11.91 11.16
CA GLN A 150 10.40 -13.10 10.87
C GLN A 150 9.58 -14.38 10.80
N LYS A 151 8.31 -14.33 11.23
CA LYS A 151 7.41 -15.49 11.30
C LYS A 151 6.03 -15.08 10.84
N SER A 152 5.41 -15.93 10.05
CA SER A 152 4.02 -15.74 9.62
C SER A 152 3.07 -15.88 10.82
N ARG A 153 2.18 -14.91 10.99
CA ARG A 153 1.30 -14.81 12.18
C ARG A 153 0.18 -13.80 11.98
N ALA A 154 -0.79 -13.82 12.89
CA ALA A 154 -1.73 -12.72 13.03
C ALA A 154 -1.03 -11.42 13.47
N VAL A 155 -1.40 -10.30 12.84
CA VAL A 155 -0.90 -8.94 13.11
C VAL A 155 -2.07 -7.95 13.17
N SER A 156 -1.82 -6.74 13.65
CA SER A 156 -2.85 -5.67 13.73
C SER A 156 -2.80 -4.66 12.59
N ALA A 157 -1.84 -4.83 11.67
CA ALA A 157 -1.68 -3.99 10.48
C ALA A 157 -0.86 -4.74 9.41
N LEU A 158 -1.19 -4.48 8.15
CA LEU A 158 -0.47 -4.94 6.96
C LEU A 158 0.02 -3.74 6.12
N ALA A 159 0.57 -4.03 4.95
CA ALA A 159 1.40 -3.15 4.17
C ALA A 159 0.66 -2.20 3.20
N GLY A 160 -0.36 -1.47 3.67
CA GLY A 160 -1.02 -0.51 2.77
C GLY A 160 -1.62 -1.21 1.55
N HIS A 161 -1.58 -0.53 0.41
CA HIS A 161 -2.00 -1.04 -0.90
C HIS A 161 -1.17 -2.22 -1.45
N ASN A 162 -0.35 -2.87 -0.62
CA ASN A 162 0.32 -4.14 -0.91
C ASN A 162 -0.29 -5.30 -0.10
N THR A 163 -1.51 -5.12 0.40
CA THR A 163 -2.29 -6.13 1.11
C THR A 163 -3.24 -6.85 0.15
N SER A 164 -3.41 -8.15 0.36
CA SER A 164 -4.43 -8.95 -0.29
C SER A 164 -5.59 -9.23 0.66
N TYR A 165 -6.77 -9.47 0.11
CA TYR A 165 -8.01 -9.66 0.85
C TYR A 165 -8.85 -10.78 0.25
N ARG A 166 -9.73 -11.38 1.05
CA ARG A 166 -10.84 -12.19 0.51
C ARG A 166 -11.80 -11.28 -0.23
N ARG A 167 -12.18 -11.63 -1.46
CA ARG A 167 -13.05 -10.78 -2.28
C ARG A 167 -14.42 -10.59 -1.64
N ASP A 168 -15.01 -11.67 -1.10
CA ASP A 168 -16.31 -11.65 -0.45
C ASP A 168 -16.37 -10.64 0.71
N PHE A 169 -15.31 -10.60 1.52
CA PHE A 169 -15.15 -9.64 2.61
C PHE A 169 -15.20 -8.18 2.11
N LEU A 170 -14.49 -7.88 1.02
CA LEU A 170 -14.48 -6.53 0.45
C LEU A 170 -15.80 -6.15 -0.21
N THR A 171 -16.38 -7.06 -1.00
CA THR A 171 -17.67 -6.82 -1.66
C THR A 171 -18.80 -6.65 -0.65
N GLY A 172 -18.65 -7.16 0.58
CA GLY A 172 -19.60 -6.97 1.67
C GLY A 172 -19.77 -5.51 2.11
N TYR A 173 -18.83 -4.61 1.79
CA TYR A 173 -18.97 -3.17 2.04
C TYR A 173 -19.86 -2.45 1.00
N GLY A 174 -20.15 -3.08 -0.14
CA GLY A 174 -20.93 -2.46 -1.21
C GLY A 174 -20.36 -1.10 -1.65
N ASP A 175 -21.22 -0.08 -1.74
CA ASP A 175 -20.85 1.26 -2.18
C ASP A 175 -19.91 2.00 -1.20
N GLU A 176 -19.83 1.56 0.07
CA GLU A 176 -18.95 2.17 1.07
C GLU A 176 -17.48 1.77 0.89
N LEU A 177 -17.20 0.75 0.08
CA LEU A 177 -15.86 0.19 -0.09
C LEU A 177 -14.82 1.26 -0.48
N ALA A 178 -15.19 2.18 -1.37
CA ALA A 178 -14.30 3.27 -1.80
C ALA A 178 -13.91 4.18 -0.62
N THR A 179 -14.84 4.48 0.28
CA THR A 179 -14.61 5.31 1.47
C THR A 179 -13.82 4.57 2.53
N VAL A 180 -14.10 3.28 2.74
CA VAL A 180 -13.36 2.45 3.70
C VAL A 180 -11.89 2.30 3.28
N TYR A 181 -11.62 2.27 1.97
CA TYR A 181 -10.26 2.20 1.42
C TYR A 181 -9.48 3.51 1.40
N GLU A 182 -10.11 4.65 1.65
CA GLU A 182 -9.41 5.93 1.66
C GLU A 182 -8.21 5.91 2.62
N VAL A 183 -8.33 5.24 3.77
CA VAL A 183 -7.23 5.09 4.71
C VAL A 183 -7.19 3.65 5.18
N GLU A 184 -6.35 2.83 4.54
CA GLU A 184 -6.33 1.38 4.77
C GLU A 184 -6.11 0.98 6.24
N ARG A 185 -5.36 1.79 7.00
CA ARG A 185 -5.19 1.54 8.44
C ARG A 185 -6.52 1.50 9.20
N ILE A 186 -7.53 2.25 8.74
CA ILE A 186 -8.89 2.25 9.29
C ILE A 186 -9.61 0.95 8.96
N LEU A 187 -9.47 0.43 7.74
CA LEU A 187 -9.96 -0.90 7.38
C LEU A 187 -9.35 -1.99 8.28
N HIS A 188 -8.04 -1.91 8.57
CA HIS A 188 -7.40 -2.86 9.49
C HIS A 188 -7.95 -2.78 10.92
N PHE A 189 -8.26 -1.58 11.43
CA PHE A 189 -8.94 -1.44 12.73
C PHE A 189 -10.33 -2.08 12.70
N GLU A 190 -11.04 -1.97 11.58
CA GLU A 190 -12.37 -2.54 11.45
C GLU A 190 -12.35 -4.08 11.38
N ILE A 191 -11.39 -4.65 10.64
CA ILE A 191 -11.13 -6.10 10.62
C ILE A 191 -10.88 -6.62 12.05
N GLU A 192 -10.03 -5.92 12.81
CA GLU A 192 -9.71 -6.28 14.20
C GLU A 192 -10.95 -6.21 15.11
N LYS A 193 -11.78 -5.17 14.98
CA LYS A 193 -13.04 -5.06 15.74
C LYS A 193 -14.05 -6.16 15.42
N GLN A 194 -14.07 -6.65 14.18
CA GLN A 194 -14.92 -7.76 13.75
C GLN A 194 -14.39 -9.13 14.19
N GLY A 195 -13.25 -9.19 14.90
CA GLY A 195 -12.62 -10.44 15.32
C GLY A 195 -12.05 -11.26 14.16
N LYS A 196 -11.86 -10.64 12.99
CA LYS A 196 -11.26 -11.25 11.80
C LYS A 196 -9.75 -11.05 11.82
N THR A 197 -9.03 -11.86 11.05
CA THR A 197 -7.57 -11.93 11.12
C THR A 197 -6.92 -11.23 9.93
N LEU A 198 -5.95 -10.37 10.24
CA LEU A 198 -4.90 -9.92 9.32
C LEU A 198 -3.67 -10.79 9.53
N TYR A 199 -3.15 -11.37 8.45
CA TYR A 199 -2.07 -12.35 8.53
C TYR A 199 -0.84 -11.88 7.75
N ILE A 200 0.29 -11.72 8.44
CA ILE A 200 1.57 -11.49 7.76
C ILE A 200 2.12 -12.83 7.25
N VAL A 201 2.52 -12.86 5.99
CA VAL A 201 3.19 -13.99 5.35
C VAL A 201 4.67 -13.65 5.25
N ALA A 202 5.42 -13.96 6.31
CA ALA A 202 6.79 -13.45 6.51
C ALA A 202 7.82 -14.05 5.55
N ASP A 203 7.48 -15.17 4.91
CA ASP A 203 8.27 -15.81 3.86
C ASP A 203 7.94 -15.31 2.45
N ALA A 204 6.89 -14.50 2.27
CA ALA A 204 6.60 -13.78 1.04
C ALA A 204 7.21 -12.38 1.11
N THR A 205 7.99 -11.99 0.09
CA THR A 205 8.68 -10.69 0.07
C THR A 205 8.29 -9.88 -1.17
N MET A 206 7.95 -8.61 -0.96
CA MET A 206 7.70 -7.64 -2.03
C MET A 206 8.62 -6.44 -1.89
N HIS A 207 9.26 -6.02 -2.98
CA HIS A 207 10.17 -4.87 -2.98
C HIS A 207 9.41 -3.61 -3.36
N HIS A 208 9.40 -2.61 -2.50
CA HIS A 208 8.68 -1.37 -2.70
C HIS A 208 9.64 -0.20 -2.97
N ALA A 209 9.37 0.62 -3.99
CA ALA A 209 10.16 1.82 -4.26
C ALA A 209 9.69 2.99 -3.38
N ASN A 210 10.59 3.51 -2.56
CA ASN A 210 10.29 4.49 -1.53
C ASN A 210 10.67 5.91 -1.96
N ILE A 211 10.02 6.92 -1.38
CA ILE A 211 10.32 8.33 -1.70
C ILE A 211 11.76 8.63 -1.30
N SER A 212 12.56 9.10 -2.25
CA SER A 212 13.98 9.41 -2.00
C SER A 212 14.32 10.90 -2.06
N ARG A 213 13.30 11.76 -2.25
CA ARG A 213 13.42 13.22 -2.18
C ARG A 213 12.82 13.73 -0.88
N LEU A 214 13.63 14.37 -0.03
CA LEU A 214 13.19 14.79 1.31
C LEU A 214 11.96 15.71 1.26
N SER A 215 11.95 16.71 0.38
CA SER A 215 10.80 17.62 0.26
C SER A 215 9.51 16.88 -0.10
N MET A 216 9.59 15.87 -0.97
CA MET A 216 8.44 15.07 -1.36
C MET A 216 7.99 14.15 -0.21
N ALA A 217 8.92 13.58 0.54
CA ALA A 217 8.59 12.77 1.71
C ALA A 217 7.88 13.59 2.79
N LEU A 218 8.35 14.82 3.08
CA LEU A 218 7.68 15.69 4.06
C LEU A 218 6.28 16.11 3.63
N VAL A 219 6.07 16.37 2.33
CA VAL A 219 4.75 16.71 1.78
C VAL A 219 3.82 15.49 1.84
N HIS A 220 4.32 14.31 1.46
CA HIS A 220 3.61 13.03 1.58
C HIS A 220 3.18 12.76 3.01
N ASP A 221 4.11 12.82 3.96
CA ASP A 221 3.86 12.58 5.37
C ASP A 221 2.86 13.58 5.96
N TYR A 222 2.97 14.87 5.62
CA TYR A 222 2.03 15.88 6.08
C TYR A 222 0.60 15.60 5.60
N TRP A 223 0.40 15.38 4.30
CA TRP A 223 -0.94 15.14 3.75
C TRP A 223 -1.51 13.80 4.20
N GLY A 224 -0.68 12.75 4.27
CA GLY A 224 -1.05 11.44 4.80
C GLY A 224 -1.46 11.54 6.27
N GLY A 225 -0.68 12.26 7.08
CA GLY A 225 -0.98 12.52 8.48
C GLY A 225 -2.29 13.28 8.66
N ARG A 226 -2.52 14.34 7.87
CA ARG A 226 -3.76 15.12 7.93
C ARG A 226 -4.98 14.28 7.55
N TRP A 227 -4.85 13.49 6.51
CA TRP A 227 -5.91 12.59 6.08
C TRP A 227 -6.24 11.54 7.15
N PHE A 228 -5.21 10.87 7.67
CA PHE A 228 -5.34 9.89 8.74
C PHE A 228 -5.97 10.49 10.01
N GLY A 229 -5.47 11.64 10.47
CA GLY A 229 -5.98 12.31 11.67
C GLY A 229 -7.46 12.68 11.55
N ALA A 230 -7.85 13.22 10.38
CA ALA A 230 -9.24 13.57 10.12
C ALA A 230 -10.17 12.34 10.16
N LYS A 231 -9.81 11.26 9.45
CA LYS A 231 -10.61 10.02 9.42
C LYS A 231 -10.66 9.32 10.76
N ARG A 232 -9.52 9.23 11.46
CA ARG A 232 -9.44 8.61 12.78
C ARG A 232 -10.34 9.30 13.82
N ALA A 233 -10.49 10.62 13.69
CA ALA A 233 -11.26 11.44 14.62
C ALA A 233 -12.67 11.81 14.12
N GLU A 234 -13.15 11.17 13.06
CA GLU A 234 -14.46 11.45 12.46
C GLU A 234 -15.58 11.39 13.52
N ASP A 235 -15.62 10.31 14.30
CA ASP A 235 -16.61 10.08 15.37
C ASP A 235 -16.19 10.57 16.77
N TRP A 236 -15.10 11.34 16.89
CA TRP A 236 -14.60 11.76 18.20
C TRP A 236 -15.31 12.99 18.75
N SER A 237 -15.53 13.00 20.07
CA SER A 237 -15.95 14.20 20.79
C SER A 237 -14.90 15.31 20.70
N VAL A 238 -15.33 16.56 20.81
CA VAL A 238 -14.44 17.74 20.78
C VAL A 238 -13.36 17.65 21.85
N GLY A 239 -13.72 17.22 23.07
CA GLY A 239 -12.74 17.05 24.16
C GLY A 239 -11.64 16.03 23.80
N ARG A 240 -12.01 14.90 23.19
CA ARG A 240 -11.03 13.91 22.73
C ARG A 240 -10.12 14.47 21.63
N LYS A 241 -10.68 15.23 20.67
CA LYS A 241 -9.89 15.93 19.63
C LYS A 241 -8.87 16.87 20.26
N LEU A 242 -9.28 17.70 21.22
CA LEU A 242 -8.38 18.64 21.92
C LEU A 242 -7.23 17.94 22.63
N VAL A 243 -7.50 16.84 23.34
CA VAL A 243 -6.44 16.05 24.00
C VAL A 243 -5.41 15.55 22.98
N TYR A 244 -5.86 15.04 21.84
CA TYR A 244 -4.97 14.53 20.80
C TYR A 244 -4.23 15.65 20.04
N ILE A 245 -4.83 16.82 19.86
CA ILE A 245 -4.16 18.00 19.30
C ILE A 245 -3.03 18.45 20.23
N ILE A 246 -3.30 18.58 21.53
CA ILE A 246 -2.29 18.98 22.53
C ILE A 246 -1.19 17.92 22.65
N GLY A 247 -1.55 16.64 22.54
CA GLY A 247 -0.62 15.52 22.56
C GLY A 247 0.14 15.28 21.25
N ALA A 248 -0.26 15.92 20.13
CA ALA A 248 0.32 15.68 18.81
C ALA A 248 1.85 15.87 18.74
N PRO A 249 2.46 16.86 19.43
CA PRO A 249 3.92 17.01 19.49
C PRO A 249 4.66 15.80 20.07
N LEU A 250 3.99 14.92 20.83
CA LEU A 250 4.59 13.68 21.37
C LEU A 250 4.50 12.49 20.40
N ILE A 251 3.66 12.56 19.37
CA ILE A 251 3.47 11.48 18.39
C ILE A 251 4.79 11.04 17.73
N PRO A 252 5.69 11.95 17.29
CA PRO A 252 6.96 11.56 16.69
C PRO A 252 7.82 10.72 17.64
N LEU A 253 7.85 11.07 18.93
CA LEU A 253 8.65 10.35 19.93
C LEU A 253 8.08 8.96 20.22
N VAL A 254 6.75 8.85 20.30
CA VAL A 254 6.06 7.56 20.49
C VAL A 254 6.27 6.64 19.28
N ARG A 255 6.13 7.17 18.06
CA ARG A 255 6.37 6.42 16.82
C ARG A 255 7.84 6.01 16.70
N LEU A 256 8.77 6.93 16.97
CA LEU A 256 10.20 6.63 16.95
C LEU A 256 10.53 5.51 17.93
N ARG A 257 10.02 5.54 19.16
CA ARG A 257 10.23 4.46 20.14
C ARG A 257 9.78 3.10 19.60
N ARG A 258 8.63 3.03 18.91
CA ARG A 258 8.13 1.79 18.31
C ARG A 258 9.00 1.31 17.16
N ILE A 259 9.41 2.22 16.27
CA ILE A 259 10.32 1.93 15.17
C ILE A 259 11.65 1.39 15.71
N VAL A 260 12.25 2.07 16.68
CA VAL A 260 13.51 1.65 17.32
C VAL A 260 13.37 0.28 17.98
N ALA A 261 12.24 -0.01 18.63
CA ALA A 261 11.97 -1.33 19.20
C ALA A 261 11.87 -2.42 18.12
N ALA A 262 11.25 -2.12 16.97
CA ALA A 262 11.17 -3.04 15.85
C ALA A 262 12.54 -3.27 15.19
N MET A 263 13.32 -2.21 14.96
CA MET A 263 14.66 -2.28 14.38
C MET A 263 15.63 -3.14 15.20
N ARG A 264 15.46 -3.22 16.53
CA ARG A 264 16.30 -4.10 17.38
C ARG A 264 16.19 -5.58 17.03
N GLN A 265 15.17 -6.00 16.27
CA GLN A 265 15.05 -7.36 15.75
C GLN A 265 16.06 -7.64 14.62
N SER A 266 16.64 -6.60 14.02
CA SER A 266 17.66 -6.67 12.97
C SER A 266 18.89 -5.85 13.40
N PRO A 267 19.97 -6.50 13.89
CA PRO A 267 21.17 -5.81 14.34
C PRO A 267 21.79 -4.89 13.29
N ASP A 268 21.70 -5.26 12.00
CA ASP A 268 22.27 -4.48 10.92
C ASP A 268 21.45 -3.21 10.66
N ASP A 269 20.12 -3.31 10.61
CA ASP A 269 19.25 -2.13 10.47
C ASP A 269 19.38 -1.19 11.67
N TYR A 270 19.48 -1.74 12.89
CA TYR A 270 19.65 -0.95 14.10
C TYR A 270 20.95 -0.13 14.09
N ARG A 271 22.04 -0.64 13.49
CA ARG A 271 23.31 0.10 13.38
C ARG A 271 23.20 1.31 12.44
N GLU A 272 22.32 1.27 11.45
CA GLU A 272 22.09 2.40 10.54
C GLU A 272 21.21 3.50 11.18
N LEU A 273 20.53 3.24 12.31
CA LEU A 273 19.62 4.19 12.95
C LEU A 273 20.19 5.61 13.11
N PRO A 274 21.43 5.84 13.59
CA PRO A 274 21.96 7.20 13.77
C PRO A 274 21.99 8.01 12.47
N LYS A 275 22.25 7.35 11.33
CA LYS A 275 22.28 7.96 10.00
C LYS A 275 20.88 8.29 9.48
N LEU A 276 19.89 7.48 9.86
CA LEU A 276 18.49 7.65 9.44
C LEU A 276 17.71 8.62 10.33
N LEU A 277 18.15 8.78 11.58
CA LEU A 277 17.41 9.51 12.62
C LEU A 277 17.01 10.94 12.23
N PRO A 278 17.86 11.78 11.60
CA PRO A 278 17.44 13.13 11.23
C PRO A 278 16.28 13.16 10.23
N ALA A 279 16.38 12.34 9.17
CA ALA A 279 15.34 12.26 8.15
C ALA A 279 14.06 11.65 8.73
N LEU A 280 14.18 10.58 9.52
CA LEU A 280 13.06 9.91 10.17
C LEU A 280 12.32 10.85 11.13
N LEU A 281 13.03 11.64 11.94
CA LEU A 281 12.40 12.61 12.84
C LEU A 281 11.63 13.70 12.09
N LEU A 282 12.18 14.21 10.99
CA LEU A 282 11.50 15.21 10.17
C LEU A 282 10.21 14.66 9.54
N MET A 283 10.27 13.44 8.99
CA MET A 283 9.12 12.72 8.43
C MET A 283 8.03 12.47 9.49
N LEU A 284 8.43 11.95 10.66
CA LEU A 284 7.52 11.73 11.78
C LEU A 284 6.89 13.03 12.29
N ALA A 285 7.65 14.12 12.34
CA ALA A 285 7.16 15.44 12.73
C ALA A 285 6.18 16.01 11.70
N ALA A 286 6.48 15.90 10.40
CA ALA A 286 5.59 16.31 9.32
C ALA A 286 4.26 15.57 9.39
N HIS A 287 4.30 14.24 9.59
CA HIS A 287 3.10 13.44 9.77
C HIS A 287 2.31 13.83 11.02
N ALA A 288 2.98 14.01 12.17
CA ALA A 288 2.31 14.41 13.41
C ALA A 288 1.66 15.80 13.29
N PHE A 289 2.31 16.73 12.60
CA PHE A 289 1.75 18.05 12.30
C PHE A 289 0.53 17.96 11.37
N GLY A 290 0.60 17.09 10.36
CA GLY A 290 -0.54 16.72 9.53
C GLY A 290 -1.68 16.19 10.39
N GLU A 291 -1.42 15.17 11.22
CA GLU A 291 -2.41 14.51 12.07
C GLU A 291 -3.10 15.49 13.02
N GLY A 292 -2.35 16.38 13.68
CA GLY A 292 -2.90 17.48 14.47
C GLY A 292 -3.78 18.43 13.66
N SER A 293 -3.36 18.76 12.42
CA SER A 293 -4.17 19.56 11.50
C SER A 293 -5.45 18.85 11.10
N GLY A 294 -5.42 17.51 10.93
CA GLY A 294 -6.59 16.69 10.62
C GLY A 294 -7.59 16.66 11.77
N TYR A 295 -7.11 16.55 13.01
CA TYR A 295 -7.96 16.62 14.20
C TYR A 295 -8.66 17.97 14.36
N LEU A 296 -7.97 19.06 14.02
CA LEU A 296 -8.49 20.42 14.20
C LEU A 296 -9.36 20.90 13.04
N LEU A 297 -8.94 20.64 11.80
CA LEU A 297 -9.48 21.25 10.58
C LEU A 297 -10.12 20.24 9.63
N GLY A 298 -10.10 18.96 9.96
CA GLY A 298 -10.58 17.88 9.08
C GLY A 298 -9.66 17.63 7.87
N SER A 299 -10.14 16.76 6.99
CA SER A 299 -9.37 16.23 5.85
C SER A 299 -9.13 17.29 4.78
N GLY A 300 -10.08 18.19 4.54
CA GLY A 300 -10.02 19.11 3.40
C GLY A 300 -9.72 18.35 2.11
N LYS A 301 -8.76 18.84 1.31
CA LYS A 301 -8.31 18.18 0.06
C LYS A 301 -7.15 17.20 0.26
N SER A 302 -6.97 16.64 1.47
CA SER A 302 -5.79 15.81 1.75
C SER A 302 -5.72 14.57 0.87
N SER A 303 -6.86 13.93 0.56
CA SER A 303 -6.90 12.77 -0.34
C SER A 303 -6.38 13.12 -1.75
N GLU A 304 -6.90 14.19 -2.36
CA GLU A 304 -6.44 14.68 -3.67
C GLU A 304 -4.94 15.04 -3.67
N ARG A 305 -4.43 15.60 -2.56
CA ARG A 305 -3.02 15.99 -2.42
C ARG A 305 -2.09 14.82 -2.14
N TYR A 306 -2.62 13.74 -1.56
CA TYR A 306 -1.88 12.53 -1.25
C TYR A 306 -1.83 11.57 -2.45
N ALA A 307 -2.89 11.51 -3.25
CA ALA A 307 -3.03 10.58 -4.36
C ALA A 307 -1.82 10.52 -5.33
N PRO A 308 -1.15 11.63 -5.73
CA PRO A 308 0.00 11.56 -6.63
C PRO A 308 1.20 10.79 -6.09
N PHE A 309 1.34 10.69 -4.76
CA PHE A 309 2.42 9.92 -4.14
C PHE A 309 2.20 8.41 -4.30
N GLU A 310 0.95 7.98 -4.33
CA GLU A 310 0.56 6.57 -4.46
C GLU A 310 0.34 6.17 -5.92
N LEU A 311 -0.15 7.08 -6.76
CA LEU A 311 -0.48 6.81 -8.16
C LEU A 311 0.67 7.12 -9.13
N SER A 312 1.73 7.79 -8.69
CA SER A 312 2.83 8.23 -9.57
C SER A 312 4.17 8.26 -8.81
N ARG A 313 4.52 7.18 -8.11
CA ARG A 313 5.72 7.15 -7.24
C ARG A 313 7.01 7.52 -7.96
N ARG A 314 7.17 7.15 -9.23
CA ARG A 314 8.41 7.42 -9.99
C ARG A 314 8.73 8.92 -10.10
N GLU A 315 7.72 9.81 -10.09
CA GLU A 315 7.92 11.27 -10.06
C GLU A 315 8.60 11.73 -8.76
N GLN A 316 8.48 10.94 -7.69
CA GLN A 316 8.90 11.30 -6.32
C GLN A 316 10.28 10.75 -5.96
N LEU A 317 10.85 9.95 -6.86
CA LEU A 317 12.20 9.43 -6.77
C LEU A 317 13.23 10.46 -7.25
N SER A 318 14.44 10.39 -6.69
CA SER A 318 15.62 11.03 -7.26
C SER A 318 15.94 10.42 -8.63
N ASP A 319 16.66 11.14 -9.49
CA ASP A 319 17.05 10.62 -10.80
C ASP A 319 17.88 9.33 -10.68
N ALA A 320 18.73 9.25 -9.65
CA ALA A 320 19.56 8.08 -9.38
C ALA A 320 18.75 6.85 -8.96
N ASP A 321 17.69 7.02 -8.19
CA ASP A 321 16.80 5.91 -7.82
C ASP A 321 15.85 5.56 -8.96
N ARG A 322 15.34 6.56 -9.69
CA ARG A 322 14.51 6.34 -10.87
C ARG A 322 15.24 5.50 -11.92
N ALA A 323 16.52 5.77 -12.18
CA ALA A 323 17.33 5.00 -13.11
C ALA A 323 17.49 3.51 -12.73
N VAL A 324 17.39 3.17 -11.44
CA VAL A 324 17.40 1.77 -10.95
C VAL A 324 16.00 1.17 -11.04
N ILE A 325 14.99 1.94 -10.63
CA ILE A 325 13.60 1.47 -10.65
C ILE A 325 13.09 1.28 -12.08
N ASP A 326 13.53 2.06 -13.06
CA ASP A 326 13.08 1.92 -14.45
C ASP A 326 13.74 0.76 -15.21
N GLN A 327 14.77 0.11 -14.64
CA GLN A 327 15.33 -1.11 -15.21
C GLN A 327 14.33 -2.25 -15.07
N ILE A 328 13.89 -2.81 -16.19
CA ILE A 328 13.07 -4.03 -16.22
C ILE A 328 14.04 -5.19 -16.40
N ASP A 329 14.30 -5.92 -15.31
CA ASP A 329 15.12 -7.14 -15.32
C ASP A 329 14.49 -8.24 -16.15
#